data_AF-A0A3D2DN12-F1
#
_entry.id   AF-A0A3D2DN12-F1
#
_cell.length_a   1.000
_cell.length_b   1.000
_cell.length_c   1.000
_cell.angle_alpha   90.00
_cell.angle_beta   90.00
_cell.angle_gamma   90.00
#
_symmetry.space_group_name_H-M   'P 1'
#
loop_
_entity.id
_entity.type
_entity.pdbx_description
1 polymer ?
#
loop_
_entity_poly.entity_id
_entity_poly.type
_entity_poly.pdbx_seq_one_letter_code
_entity_poly.pdbx_strand_id
1 'polypeptide(L)'
;NSGVANACTGTDGDEACALEAKTAGEVLGVPAKSVLLGSTGVIGMQLPMDRMCAGIKALPELLDSTKEAGTLAAEAIMTTDTRNKQVACTVEIGGKTVTVGGMCKGAGMIHPHMATMLCFITSDAVIDKKALQKMTSDIVEDSFNMISVDGDT
;
A
#
# COMPACT_ATOMS: atom_id res chain seq x y z
N ASN A 1 -5.09 3.03 -5.04
CA ASN A 1 -6.34 2.30 -5.38
C ASN A 1 -6.04 0.98 -6.10
N SER A 2 -7.06 0.15 -6.29
CA SER A 2 -7.03 -0.99 -7.23
C SER A 2 -7.92 -0.71 -8.46
N GLY A 3 -7.67 -1.43 -9.56
CA GLY A 3 -8.41 -1.35 -10.83
C GLY A 3 -7.68 -0.57 -11.93
N VAL A 4 -7.00 0.53 -11.59
CA VAL A 4 -6.24 1.37 -12.52
C VAL A 4 -4.87 1.64 -11.92
N ALA A 5 -3.80 1.33 -12.65
CA ALA A 5 -2.42 1.48 -12.17
C ALA A 5 -1.91 2.92 -12.19
N ASN A 6 -2.55 3.80 -12.96
CA ASN A 6 -2.05 5.15 -13.23
C ASN A 6 -0.59 5.17 -13.75
N ALA A 7 -0.26 4.20 -14.59
CA ALA A 7 1.02 4.10 -15.27
C ALA A 7 0.86 4.48 -16.74
N CYS A 8 1.87 5.16 -17.30
CA CYS A 8 1.86 5.63 -18.69
C CYS A 8 0.70 6.59 -19.02
N THR A 9 0.30 7.43 -18.06
CA THR A 9 -0.84 8.37 -18.16
C THR A 9 -0.44 9.83 -18.37
N GLY A 10 0.87 10.12 -18.41
CA GLY A 10 1.41 11.46 -18.68
C GLY A 10 1.13 12.46 -17.55
N THR A 11 1.12 13.75 -17.89
CA THR A 11 0.95 14.86 -16.93
C THR A 11 -0.38 14.74 -16.16
N ASP A 12 -1.45 14.31 -16.83
CA ASP A 12 -2.76 14.09 -16.19
C ASP A 12 -2.67 13.07 -15.04
N GLY A 13 -1.83 12.05 -15.19
CA GLY A 13 -1.57 11.05 -14.15
C GLY A 13 -0.81 11.61 -12.96
N ASP A 14 0.17 12.49 -13.20
CA ASP A 14 0.92 13.17 -12.14
C ASP A 14 0.02 14.15 -11.36
N GLU A 15 -0.82 14.91 -12.07
CA GLU A 15 -1.80 15.82 -11.48
C GLU A 15 -2.86 15.07 -10.67
N ALA A 16 -3.30 13.90 -11.15
CA ALA A 16 -4.20 13.02 -10.42
C ALA A 16 -3.59 12.58 -9.08
N CYS A 17 -2.34 12.10 -9.08
CA CYS A 17 -1.61 11.74 -7.85
C CYS A 17 -1.49 12.94 -6.89
N ALA A 18 -1.15 14.13 -7.40
CA ALA A 18 -1.04 15.32 -6.57
C ALA A 18 -2.39 15.69 -5.92
N LEU A 19 -3.50 15.54 -6.66
CA LEU A 19 -4.84 15.79 -6.16
C LEU A 19 -5.29 14.73 -5.14
N GLU A 20 -4.99 13.45 -5.33
CA GLU A 20 -5.24 12.40 -4.34
C GLU A 20 -4.51 12.70 -3.02
N ALA A 21 -3.20 12.97 -3.08
CA ALA A 21 -2.38 13.26 -1.90
C ALA A 21 -2.85 14.52 -1.17
N LYS A 22 -3.21 15.58 -1.92
CA LYS A 22 -3.78 16.79 -1.36
C LYS A 22 -5.12 16.52 -0.66
N THR A 23 -6.04 15.84 -1.33
CA THR A 23 -7.37 15.54 -0.79
C THR A 23 -7.25 14.68 0.47
N ALA A 24 -6.40 13.65 0.45
CA ALA A 24 -6.15 12.80 1.61
C ALA A 24 -5.51 13.58 2.76
N GLY A 25 -4.52 14.43 2.47
CA GLY A 25 -3.88 15.28 3.47
C GLY A 25 -4.87 16.23 4.16
N GLU A 26 -5.75 16.86 3.39
CA GLU A 26 -6.80 17.75 3.90
C GLU A 26 -7.76 17.03 4.85
N VAL A 27 -8.28 15.86 4.45
CA VAL A 27 -9.29 15.16 5.27
C VAL A 27 -8.69 14.42 6.48
N LEU A 28 -7.42 14.05 6.42
CA LEU A 28 -6.71 13.39 7.53
C LEU A 28 -5.95 14.37 8.43
N GLY A 29 -5.90 15.66 8.07
CA GLY A 29 -5.17 16.69 8.84
C GLY A 29 -3.65 16.51 8.82
N VAL A 30 -3.09 15.95 7.74
CA VAL A 30 -1.64 15.73 7.58
C VAL A 30 -1.11 16.45 6.33
N PRO A 31 0.19 16.78 6.27
CA PRO A 31 0.77 17.35 5.06
C PRO A 31 0.61 16.39 3.88
N ALA A 32 0.23 16.89 2.70
CA ALA A 32 0.11 16.08 1.49
C ALA A 32 1.39 15.29 1.16
N LYS A 33 2.56 15.88 1.44
CA LYS A 33 3.88 15.23 1.29
C LYS A 33 4.12 14.02 2.21
N SER A 34 3.27 13.83 3.22
CA SER A 34 3.31 12.69 4.13
C SER A 34 2.37 11.56 3.67
N VAL A 35 1.59 11.77 2.60
CA VAL A 35 0.70 10.76 2.02
C VAL A 35 1.46 10.02 0.92
N LEU A 36 1.53 8.70 1.05
CA LEU A 36 2.07 7.81 0.01
C LEU A 36 0.90 7.19 -0.76
N LEU A 37 1.04 7.12 -2.08
CA LEU A 37 0.03 6.58 -2.99
C LEU A 37 0.50 5.27 -3.59
N GLY A 38 -0.40 4.29 -3.67
CA GLY A 38 -0.15 3.01 -4.34
C GLY A 38 -1.33 2.68 -5.26
N SER A 39 -1.04 2.47 -6.54
CA SER A 39 -2.02 2.23 -7.60
C SER A 39 -1.70 0.96 -8.35
N THR A 40 -2.72 0.16 -8.67
CA THR A 40 -2.52 -1.14 -9.33
C THR A 40 -3.72 -1.51 -10.20
N GLY A 41 -3.47 -2.17 -11.33
CA GLY A 41 -4.51 -2.55 -12.30
C GLY A 41 -4.11 -2.20 -13.72
N VAL A 42 -5.07 -1.71 -14.51
CA VAL A 42 -4.87 -1.44 -15.94
C VAL A 42 -3.91 -0.26 -16.18
N ILE A 43 -2.96 -0.43 -17.10
CA ILE A 43 -1.99 0.59 -17.56
C ILE A 43 -2.63 1.47 -18.66
N GLY A 44 -2.27 2.75 -18.71
CA GLY A 44 -2.70 3.70 -19.75
C GLY A 44 -4.12 4.25 -19.59
N MET A 45 -4.85 3.83 -18.56
CA MET A 45 -6.17 4.35 -18.23
C MET A 45 -6.07 5.50 -17.23
N GLN A 46 -6.80 6.59 -17.47
CA GLN A 46 -6.88 7.72 -16.55
C GLN A 46 -7.68 7.36 -15.29
N LEU A 47 -7.27 7.91 -14.14
CA LEU A 47 -7.99 7.73 -12.88
C LEU A 47 -9.36 8.46 -12.92
N PRO A 48 -10.45 7.84 -12.47
CA PRO A 48 -11.76 8.48 -12.38
C PRO A 48 -11.81 9.44 -11.17
N MET A 49 -11.18 10.61 -11.30
CA MET A 49 -10.83 11.48 -10.17
C MET A 49 -12.00 11.95 -9.31
N ASP A 50 -13.19 12.14 -9.88
CA ASP A 50 -14.39 12.47 -9.10
C ASP A 50 -14.73 11.37 -8.08
N ARG A 51 -14.68 10.10 -8.53
CA ARG A 51 -14.93 8.94 -7.68
C ARG A 51 -13.82 8.74 -6.65
N MET A 52 -12.58 8.97 -7.06
CA MET A 52 -11.40 8.86 -6.20
C MET A 52 -11.48 9.88 -5.06
N CYS A 53 -11.72 11.15 -5.37
CA CYS A 53 -11.82 12.22 -4.39
C CYS A 53 -13.02 12.02 -3.45
N ALA A 54 -14.16 11.55 -3.97
CA ALA A 54 -15.32 11.22 -3.13
C ALA A 54 -15.00 10.08 -2.14
N GLY A 55 -14.33 9.02 -2.60
CA GLY A 55 -13.89 7.92 -1.74
C GLY A 55 -12.90 8.37 -0.67
N ILE A 56 -11.90 9.18 -1.04
CA ILE A 56 -10.92 9.73 -0.10
C ILE A 56 -11.61 10.59 0.97
N LYS A 57 -12.57 11.44 0.58
CA LYS A 57 -13.31 12.30 1.52
C LYS A 57 -14.16 11.52 2.52
N ALA A 58 -14.58 10.31 2.18
CA ALA A 58 -15.32 9.42 3.08
C ALA A 58 -14.41 8.64 4.06
N LEU A 59 -13.09 8.60 3.83
CA LEU A 59 -12.16 7.81 4.66
C LEU A 59 -12.26 8.10 6.16
N PRO A 60 -12.32 9.36 6.64
CA PRO A 60 -12.29 9.62 8.09
C PRO A 60 -13.38 8.90 8.88
N GLU A 61 -14.56 8.68 8.28
CA GLU A 61 -15.68 7.96 8.91
C GLU A 61 -15.53 6.44 8.85
N LEU A 62 -14.66 5.93 7.97
CA LEU A 62 -14.44 4.51 7.73
C LEU A 62 -13.16 3.98 8.41
N LEU A 63 -12.28 4.88 8.88
CA LEU A 63 -11.05 4.49 9.57
C LEU A 63 -11.37 3.90 10.95
N ASP A 64 -10.79 2.73 11.21
CA ASP A 64 -10.91 2.03 12.48
C ASP A 64 -9.64 1.21 12.74
N SER A 65 -9.42 0.84 14.00
CA SER A 65 -8.29 0.06 14.49
C SER A 65 -8.62 -1.44 14.66
N THR A 66 -9.79 -1.86 14.20
CA THR A 66 -10.28 -3.24 14.27
C THR A 66 -9.60 -4.15 13.23
N LYS A 67 -9.64 -5.46 13.49
CA LYS A 67 -9.11 -6.47 12.54
C LYS A 67 -9.94 -6.51 11.25
N GLU A 68 -11.22 -6.23 11.37
CA GLU A 68 -12.19 -6.13 10.29
C GLU A 68 -11.81 -4.97 9.35
N ALA A 69 -11.45 -3.81 9.89
CA ALA A 69 -10.94 -2.69 9.08
C ALA A 69 -9.64 -3.04 8.33
N GLY A 70 -8.72 -3.76 8.99
CA GLY A 70 -7.52 -4.30 8.32
C GLY A 70 -7.86 -5.27 7.19
N THR A 71 -8.88 -6.11 7.38
CA THR A 71 -9.36 -7.05 6.37
C THR A 71 -9.97 -6.33 5.17
N LEU A 72 -10.80 -5.31 5.41
CA LEU A 72 -11.38 -4.48 4.36
C LEU A 72 -10.30 -3.77 3.53
N ALA A 73 -9.23 -3.28 4.18
CA ALA A 73 -8.09 -2.69 3.48
C ALA A 73 -7.34 -3.71 2.61
N ALA A 74 -7.10 -4.92 3.14
CA ALA A 74 -6.43 -6.00 2.40
C ALA A 74 -7.26 -6.47 1.19
N GLU A 75 -8.59 -6.48 1.31
CA GLU A 75 -9.50 -6.78 0.19
C GLU A 75 -9.53 -5.64 -0.84
N ALA A 76 -9.54 -4.39 -0.39
CA ALA A 76 -9.64 -3.22 -1.29
C ALA A 76 -8.44 -3.07 -2.23
N ILE A 77 -7.25 -3.57 -1.88
CA ILE A 77 -6.06 -3.51 -2.73
C ILE A 77 -5.97 -4.66 -3.75
N MET A 78 -6.84 -5.68 -3.65
CA MET A 78 -6.83 -6.84 -4.55
C MET A 78 -7.16 -6.45 -6.01
N THR A 79 -6.67 -7.26 -6.95
CA THR A 79 -7.01 -7.18 -8.38
C THR A 79 -7.41 -8.55 -8.92
N THR A 80 -6.47 -9.29 -9.51
CA THR A 80 -6.64 -10.68 -9.95
C THR A 80 -6.47 -11.69 -8.82
N ASP A 81 -6.13 -11.21 -7.62
CA ASP A 81 -6.07 -11.99 -6.40
C ASP A 81 -7.39 -12.72 -6.13
N THR A 82 -7.34 -14.01 -5.78
CA THR A 82 -8.54 -14.80 -5.43
C THR A 82 -8.85 -14.82 -3.94
N ARG A 83 -7.89 -14.37 -3.11
CA ARG A 83 -7.95 -14.29 -1.64
C ARG A 83 -7.13 -13.08 -1.17
N ASN A 84 -7.60 -12.42 -0.10
CA ASN A 84 -6.85 -11.38 0.59
C ASN A 84 -5.61 -11.97 1.28
N LYS A 85 -4.54 -11.17 1.39
CA LYS A 85 -3.28 -11.60 2.00
C LYS A 85 -2.93 -10.62 3.12
N GLN A 86 -3.09 -11.06 4.35
CA GLN A 86 -2.78 -10.28 5.54
C GLN A 86 -2.22 -11.18 6.64
N VAL A 87 -1.36 -10.61 7.49
CA VAL A 87 -0.76 -11.30 8.63
C VAL A 87 -0.46 -10.29 9.73
N ALA A 88 -0.51 -10.73 10.98
CA ALA A 88 -0.02 -9.96 12.11
C ALA A 88 0.73 -10.88 13.08
N CYS A 89 1.80 -10.37 13.68
CA CYS A 89 2.56 -11.06 14.72
C CYS A 89 2.96 -10.10 15.84
N THR A 90 3.34 -10.66 16.98
CA THR A 90 3.90 -9.92 18.10
C THR A 90 5.31 -10.41 18.40
N VAL A 91 6.19 -9.49 18.81
CA VAL A 91 7.59 -9.79 19.14
C VAL A 91 8.03 -8.97 20.36
N GLU A 92 8.98 -9.47 21.15
CA GLU A 92 9.55 -8.71 22.27
C GLU A 92 10.78 -7.90 21.82
N ILE A 93 10.73 -6.57 21.95
CA ILE A 93 11.84 -5.67 21.62
C ILE A 93 12.10 -4.74 22.81
N GLY A 94 13.30 -4.82 23.38
CA GLY A 94 13.66 -3.96 24.52
C GLY A 94 12.74 -4.13 25.74
N GLY A 95 12.21 -5.33 25.95
CA GLY A 95 11.28 -5.64 27.05
C GLY A 95 9.85 -5.12 26.87
N LYS A 96 9.48 -4.76 25.63
CA LYS A 96 8.11 -4.41 25.26
C LYS A 96 7.59 -5.35 24.18
N THR A 97 6.33 -5.75 24.30
CA THR A 97 5.59 -6.39 23.22
C THR A 97 5.33 -5.36 22.12
N VAL A 98 5.79 -5.69 20.92
CA VAL A 98 5.61 -4.92 19.68
C VAL A 98 4.71 -5.71 18.75
N THR A 99 3.77 -5.04 18.11
CA THR A 99 2.90 -5.62 17.08
C THR A 99 3.40 -5.21 15.69
N VAL A 100 3.44 -6.17 14.78
CA VAL A 100 3.69 -5.94 13.35
C VAL A 100 2.52 -6.50 12.56
N GLY A 101 1.88 -5.63 11.77
CA GLY A 101 0.81 -5.98 10.84
C GLY A 101 1.28 -5.82 9.40
N GLY A 102 0.80 -6.66 8.50
CA GLY A 102 1.12 -6.58 7.09
C GLY A 102 -0.04 -7.01 6.20
N MET A 103 -0.18 -6.34 5.07
CA MET A 103 -1.05 -6.76 3.98
C MET A 103 -0.30 -6.65 2.65
N CYS A 104 -0.64 -7.51 1.69
CA CYS A 104 -0.12 -7.40 0.33
C CYS A 104 -1.13 -7.85 -0.72
N LYS A 105 -0.83 -7.52 -1.98
CA LYS A 105 -1.57 -7.98 -3.15
C LYS A 105 -0.61 -8.30 -4.29
N GLY A 106 -1.12 -9.04 -5.26
CA GLY A 106 -0.39 -9.49 -6.43
C GLY A 106 -0.62 -10.98 -6.65
N ALA A 107 -1.00 -11.34 -7.87
CA ALA A 107 -1.21 -12.73 -8.30
C ALA A 107 -0.74 -12.99 -9.76
N GLY A 108 -0.17 -11.97 -10.40
CA GLY A 108 0.37 -12.00 -11.77
C GLY A 108 1.08 -10.67 -12.04
N MET A 109 1.90 -10.62 -13.08
CA MET A 109 2.89 -9.56 -13.32
C MET A 109 3.76 -9.36 -12.08
N ILE A 110 4.32 -10.47 -11.60
CA ILE A 110 5.24 -10.53 -10.46
C ILE A 110 6.50 -11.27 -10.90
N HIS A 111 7.58 -10.53 -10.91
CA HIS A 111 8.94 -11.02 -11.05
C HIS A 111 9.81 -10.28 -10.00
N PRO A 112 11.02 -10.78 -9.64
CA PRO A 112 11.95 -10.11 -8.75
C PRO A 112 12.09 -8.63 -9.04
N HIS A 113 12.34 -7.85 -7.98
CA HIS A 113 12.33 -6.38 -7.95
C HIS A 113 10.94 -5.72 -7.88
N MET A 114 9.99 -6.33 -7.16
CA MET A 114 8.69 -5.74 -6.81
C MET A 114 8.00 -5.05 -8.01
N ALA A 115 7.46 -5.85 -8.94
CA ALA A 115 6.57 -5.37 -10.00
C ALA A 115 5.21 -4.89 -9.41
N THR A 116 4.07 -5.21 -10.05
CA THR A 116 2.71 -4.75 -9.63
C THR A 116 2.22 -5.18 -8.23
N MET A 117 3.10 -5.76 -7.43
CA MET A 117 2.91 -6.09 -6.02
C MET A 117 2.84 -4.82 -5.18
N LEU A 118 1.82 -4.72 -4.33
CA LEU A 118 1.80 -3.72 -3.25
C LEU A 118 1.91 -4.46 -1.92
N CYS A 119 2.79 -4.00 -1.04
CA CYS A 119 2.90 -4.48 0.33
C CYS A 119 2.99 -3.30 1.29
N PHE A 120 2.20 -3.38 2.37
CA PHE A 120 2.16 -2.37 3.42
C PHE A 120 2.38 -3.07 4.76
N ILE A 121 3.37 -2.60 5.50
CA ILE A 121 3.71 -3.10 6.84
C ILE A 121 3.56 -1.96 7.83
N THR A 122 2.85 -2.20 8.92
CA THR A 122 2.65 -1.26 10.03
C THR A 122 3.16 -1.87 11.34
N SER A 123 3.64 -1.02 12.24
CA SER A 123 4.10 -1.45 13.56
C SER A 123 4.00 -0.32 14.57
N ASP A 124 3.81 -0.68 15.83
CA ASP A 124 3.90 0.21 16.99
C ASP A 124 5.33 0.34 17.56
N ALA A 125 6.32 -0.28 16.91
CA ALA A 125 7.72 -0.20 17.30
C ALA A 125 8.24 1.24 17.30
N VAL A 126 8.86 1.65 18.41
CA VAL A 126 9.64 2.89 18.47
C VAL A 126 11.05 2.61 17.94
N ILE A 127 11.24 2.82 16.64
CA ILE A 127 12.47 2.49 15.91
C ILE A 127 13.01 3.71 15.15
N ASP A 128 14.33 3.83 15.04
CA ASP A 128 14.94 4.88 14.24
C ASP A 128 14.83 4.58 12.74
N LYS A 129 14.79 5.65 11.93
CA LYS A 129 14.64 5.54 10.48
C LYS A 129 15.73 4.68 9.81
N LYS A 130 16.98 4.74 10.29
CA LYS A 130 18.08 4.01 9.65
C LYS A 130 17.97 2.51 9.93
N ALA A 131 17.65 2.13 11.17
CA ALA A 131 17.41 0.72 11.51
C ALA A 131 16.20 0.16 10.77
N LEU A 132 15.10 0.93 10.69
CA LEU A 132 13.92 0.51 9.92
C LEU A 132 14.25 0.30 8.44
N GLN A 133 14.91 1.27 7.80
CA GLN A 133 15.30 1.14 6.40
C GLN A 133 16.22 -0.06 6.16
N LYS A 134 17.22 -0.26 7.03
CA LYS A 134 18.13 -1.40 6.92
C LYS A 134 17.35 -2.72 7.00
N MET A 135 16.48 -2.87 8.00
CA MET A 135 15.68 -4.07 8.19
C MET A 135 14.79 -4.35 6.99
N THR A 136 14.10 -3.34 6.47
CA THR A 136 13.24 -3.49 5.28
C THR A 136 14.04 -3.85 4.03
N SER A 137 15.20 -3.22 3.82
CA SER A 137 16.09 -3.52 2.69
C SER A 137 16.68 -4.92 2.77
N ASP A 138 17.04 -5.41 3.96
CA ASP A 138 17.57 -6.77 4.11
C ASP A 138 16.47 -7.82 3.89
N ILE A 139 15.28 -7.61 4.44
CA ILE A 139 14.22 -8.63 4.43
C ILE A 139 13.56 -8.77 3.05
N VAL A 140 13.51 -7.69 2.26
CA VAL A 140 12.87 -7.73 0.93
C VAL A 140 13.67 -8.60 -0.04
N GLU A 141 15.00 -8.61 0.07
CA GLU A 141 15.90 -9.45 -0.74
C GLU A 141 15.60 -10.93 -0.55
N ASP A 142 15.44 -11.37 0.71
CA ASP A 142 15.14 -12.77 1.07
C ASP A 142 13.64 -13.06 1.18
N SER A 143 12.77 -12.21 0.61
CA SER A 143 11.32 -12.45 0.56
C SER A 143 10.70 -12.06 -0.77
N PHE A 144 10.15 -10.84 -0.88
CA PHE A 144 9.40 -10.41 -2.06
C PHE A 144 10.27 -10.35 -3.33
N ASN A 145 11.57 -10.04 -3.22
CA ASN A 145 12.49 -10.05 -4.35
C ASN A 145 12.94 -11.46 -4.79
N MET A 146 12.50 -12.52 -4.11
CA MET A 146 12.68 -13.91 -4.58
C MET A 146 11.43 -14.47 -5.29
N ILE A 147 10.32 -13.73 -5.33
CA ILE A 147 9.06 -14.24 -5.88
C ILE A 147 9.01 -13.96 -7.39
N SER A 148 8.76 -15.01 -8.17
CA SER A 148 8.38 -14.93 -9.58
C SER A 148 7.12 -15.76 -9.81
N VAL A 149 6.10 -15.17 -10.44
CA VAL A 149 4.87 -15.87 -10.84
C VAL A 149 4.93 -16.20 -12.33
N ASP A 150 5.23 -15.21 -13.17
CA ASP A 150 5.14 -15.31 -14.63
C ASP A 150 6.39 -14.80 -15.37
N GLY A 151 7.32 -14.13 -14.70
CA GLY A 151 8.55 -13.65 -15.34
C GLY A 151 8.51 -12.19 -15.79
N ASP A 152 7.34 -11.54 -15.64
CA ASP A 152 7.12 -10.15 -16.07
C ASP A 152 7.41 -9.17 -14.91
N THR A 153 8.39 -8.27 -15.11
CA THR A 153 8.61 -7.10 -14.24
C THR A 153 7.85 -5.89 -14.77
#